data_AF-A0AAE4VKF4-F1
#
_entry.id   AF-A0AAE4VKF4-F1
#
_cell.length_a   1.000
_cell.length_b   1.000
_cell.length_c   1.000
_cell.angle_alpha   90.00
_cell.angle_beta   90.00
_cell.angle_gamma   90.00
#
_symmetry.space_group_name_H-M   'P 1'
#
loop_
_entity.id
_entity.type
_entity.pdbx_description
1 polymer ?
#
loop_
_entity_poly.entity_id
_entity_poly.type
_entity_poly.pdbx_seq_one_letter_code
_entity_poly.pdbx_strand_id
1 'polypeptide(L)' 'MTCRVLKLARQPYYRWRANPITDAEVIEAYRANALFDAHKDDPEFGYRYLVEEASDAGEPMAQRTGW' A
#
# COMPACT_ATOMS: atom_id res chain seq x y z
N MET A 1 24.19 -1.79 17.16
CA MET A 1 23.00 -1.88 18.04
C MET A 1 22.41 -3.27 17.94
N THR A 2 22.34 -4.02 19.04
CA THR A 2 22.09 -5.48 19.02
C THR A 2 20.64 -5.79 19.44
N CYS A 3 20.01 -6.78 18.79
CA CYS A 3 18.60 -7.19 18.98
C CYS A 3 18.17 -7.37 20.46
N ARG A 4 19.13 -7.56 21.38
CA ARG A 4 18.93 -7.69 22.83
C ARG A 4 18.31 -6.44 23.48
N VAL A 5 18.67 -5.22 23.04
CA VAL A 5 18.09 -3.97 23.59
C VAL A 5 16.61 -3.87 23.22
N LEU A 6 16.24 -4.30 22.02
CA LEU A 6 14.87 -4.30 21.51
C LEU A 6 14.08 -5.56 21.88
N LYS A 7 14.66 -6.49 22.67
CA LYS A 7 14.07 -7.79 23.03
C LYS A 7 13.62 -8.61 21.82
N LEU A 8 14.28 -8.47 20.68
CA LEU A 8 13.99 -9.22 19.45
C LEU A 8 14.88 -10.46 19.36
N ALA A 9 14.29 -11.57 18.89
CA ALA A 9 15.08 -12.73 18.51
C ALA A 9 15.90 -12.44 17.24
N ARG A 10 17.14 -12.94 17.19
CA ARG A 10 18.07 -12.68 16.06
C ARG A 10 17.52 -13.17 14.71
N GLN A 11 16.94 -14.37 14.70
CA GLN A 11 16.52 -15.02 13.46
C GLN A 11 15.32 -14.34 12.77
N PRO A 12 14.23 -13.95 13.45
CA PRO A 12 13.20 -13.13 12.81
C PRO A 12 13.72 -11.74 12.41
N TYR A 13 14.61 -11.13 13.19
CA TYR A 13 15.22 -9.85 12.81
C TYR A 13 15.99 -9.92 11.50
N TYR A 14 16.84 -10.93 11.30
CA TYR A 14 17.59 -11.08 10.05
C TYR A 14 16.70 -11.45 8.87
N ARG A 15 15.62 -12.21 9.08
CA ARG A 15 14.62 -12.49 8.03
C ARG A 15 13.89 -11.22 7.59
N TRP A 16 13.40 -10.43 8.56
CA TRP A 16 12.80 -9.13 8.26
C TRP A 16 13.80 -8.19 7.59
N ARG A 17 15.04 -8.12 8.07
CA ARG A 17 16.06 -7.25 7.47
C ARG A 17 16.39 -7.61 6.02
N ALA A 18 16.26 -8.89 5.63
CA ALA A 18 16.49 -9.33 4.27
C ALA A 18 15.36 -8.90 3.31
N ASN A 19 14.12 -8.85 3.79
CA ASN A 19 12.99 -8.34 3.03
C ASN A 19 12.03 -7.57 3.96
N PRO A 20 12.33 -6.30 4.27
CA PRO A 20 11.59 -5.55 5.28
C PRO A 20 10.27 -4.97 4.76
N ILE A 21 10.10 -4.95 3.43
CA ILE A 21 8.91 -4.50 2.73
C ILE A 21 8.31 -5.72 2.05
N THR A 22 7.07 -6.01 2.37
CA THR A 22 6.32 -7.13 1.78
C THR A 22 5.70 -6.72 0.45
N ASP A 23 5.45 -7.70 -0.42
CA ASP A 23 4.77 -7.46 -1.70
C ASP A 23 3.38 -6.83 -1.47
N ALA A 24 2.72 -7.16 -0.36
CA ALA A 24 1.44 -6.56 0.02
C ALA A 24 1.56 -5.05 0.30
N GLU A 25 2.59 -4.61 1.04
CA GLU A 25 2.85 -3.19 1.30
C GLU A 25 3.17 -2.42 0.01
N VAL A 26 3.87 -3.06 -0.92
CA VAL A 26 4.16 -2.47 -2.25
C VAL A 26 2.85 -2.28 -3.03
N ILE A 27 2.00 -3.30 -3.10
CA ILE A 27 0.71 -3.24 -3.79
C ILE A 27 -0.20 -2.18 -3.14
N GLU A 28 -0.25 -2.13 -1.81
CA GLU A 28 -1.04 -1.14 -1.08
C GLU A 28 -0.57 0.30 -1.39
N ALA A 29 0.75 0.51 -1.45
CA ALA A 29 1.31 1.82 -1.81
C ALA A 29 0.94 2.23 -3.24
N TYR A 30 1.00 1.33 -4.22
CA TYR A 30 0.61 1.64 -5.59
C TYR A 30 -0.88 1.94 -5.71
N ARG A 31 -1.73 1.15 -5.05
CA ARG A 31 -3.18 1.39 -4.99
C ARG A 31 -3.52 2.74 -4.34
N ALA A 32 -2.87 3.08 -3.23
CA ALA A 32 -3.07 4.35 -2.57
C ALA A 32 -2.67 5.54 -3.48
N ASN A 33 -1.56 5.41 -4.21
CA ASN A 33 -1.16 6.42 -5.19
C ASN A 33 -2.18 6.54 -6.33
N ALA A 34 -2.68 5.41 -6.86
CA ALA A 34 -3.70 5.43 -7.91
C ALA A 34 -4.99 6.12 -7.48
N LEU A 35 -5.45 5.89 -6.23
CA LEU A 35 -6.61 6.61 -5.67
C LEU A 35 -6.33 8.11 -5.50
N PHE A 36 -5.12 8.47 -5.08
CA PHE A 36 -4.73 9.86 -4.93
C PHE A 36 -4.68 10.60 -6.28
N ASP A 37 -4.11 9.95 -7.29
CA ASP A 37 -4.03 10.49 -8.65
C ASP A 37 -5.42 10.64 -9.27
N ALA A 38 -6.27 9.61 -9.15
CA ALA A 38 -7.68 9.66 -9.57
C ALA A 38 -8.44 10.83 -8.91
N HIS A 39 -8.26 11.04 -7.60
CA HIS A 39 -8.91 12.14 -6.90
C HIS A 39 -8.40 13.52 -7.34
N LYS A 40 -7.13 13.62 -7.74
CA LYS A 40 -6.54 14.86 -8.22
C LYS A 40 -7.05 15.24 -9.62
N ASP A 41 -7.28 14.24 -10.47
CA ASP A 41 -7.73 14.44 -11.85
C ASP A 41 -9.22 14.80 -11.94
N ASP A 42 -10.06 14.32 -11.01
CA ASP A 42 -11.44 14.77 -10.86
C ASP A 42 -11.84 15.03 -9.38
N PRO A 43 -11.59 16.24 -8.85
CA PRO A 43 -11.98 16.59 -7.50
C PRO A 43 -13.49 16.71 -7.28
N GLU A 44 -14.29 16.84 -8.35
CA GLU A 44 -15.73 17.14 -8.31
C GLU A 44 -16.59 15.86 -8.35
N PHE A 45 -16.16 14.82 -9.07
CA PHE A 45 -16.76 13.49 -9.01
C PHE A 45 -16.31 12.77 -7.73
N GLY A 46 -17.13 12.89 -6.68
CA GLY A 46 -16.86 12.23 -5.39
C GLY A 46 -16.57 10.73 -5.50
N TYR A 47 -15.92 10.19 -4.46
CA TYR A 47 -15.36 8.85 -4.20
C TYR A 47 -15.92 7.59 -4.90
N ARG A 48 -17.10 7.65 -5.53
CA ARG A 48 -17.79 6.53 -6.17
C ARG A 48 -17.04 5.94 -7.37
N TYR A 49 -16.24 6.74 -8.09
CA TYR A 49 -15.55 6.28 -9.31
C TYR A 49 -14.03 6.05 -9.13
N LEU A 50 -13.45 6.43 -7.99
CA LEU A 50 -12.02 6.29 -7.74
C LEU A 50 -11.53 4.84 -7.91
N VAL A 51 -12.35 3.86 -7.56
CA VAL A 51 -12.01 2.43 -7.71
C VAL A 51 -11.95 2.00 -9.17
N GLU A 52 -12.83 2.54 -10.01
CA GLU A 52 -12.86 2.23 -11.45
C GLU A 52 -11.69 2.93 -12.15
N GLU A 53 -11.43 4.19 -11.81
CA GLU A 53 -10.31 4.96 -12.34
C GLU A 53 -8.95 4.37 -11.92
N ALA A 54 -8.81 3.94 -10.66
CA ALA A 54 -7.61 3.22 -10.22
C ALA A 54 -7.45 1.87 -10.96
N SER A 55 -8.56 1.20 -11.31
CA SER A 55 -8.51 -0.01 -12.13
C SER A 55 -8.06 0.28 -13.56
N ASP A 56 -8.50 1.39 -14.15
CA ASP A 56 -8.05 1.85 -15.47
C ASP A 56 -6.57 2.27 -15.46
N ALA A 57 -6.08 2.79 -14.32
CA ALA A 57 -4.66 3.03 -14.07
C ALA A 57 -3.83 1.75 -13.82
N GLY A 58 -4.46 0.57 -13.83
CA GLY A 58 -3.80 -0.73 -13.68
C GLY A 58 -3.70 -1.26 -12.25
N GLU A 59 -4.34 -0.60 -11.29
CA GLU A 59 -4.34 -0.96 -9.87
C GLU A 59 -5.73 -1.41 -9.39
N PRO A 60 -6.22 -2.60 -9.81
CA PRO A 60 -7.55 -3.07 -9.43
C PRO A 60 -7.60 -3.40 -7.94
N MET A 61 -8.68 -2.97 -7.27
CA MET A 61 -8.92 -3.27 -5.85
C MET A 61 -10.41 -3.41 -5.53
N ALA A 62 -10.73 -3.97 -4.37
CA ALA A 62 -12.12 -4.09 -3.95
C ALA A 62 -12.67 -2.72 -3.51
N GLN A 63 -13.96 -2.47 -3.76
CA GLN A 63 -14.62 -1.22 -3.33
C GLN A 63 -14.50 -0.96 -1.83
N ARG A 64 -14.50 -2.02 -1.00
CA ARG A 64 -14.29 -1.92 0.46
C ARG A 64 -12.92 -1.36 0.88
N THR A 65 -11.96 -1.35 -0.04
CA THR A 65 -10.57 -0.93 0.19
C THR A 65 -10.18 0.32 -0.62
N GLY A 66 -11.06 0.83 -1.49
CA GLY A 66 -10.81 2.05 -2.27
C GLY A 66 -11.72 3.18 -1.81
N TRP A 67 -11.41 3.74 -0.65
CA TRP A 67 -12.06 4.90 -0.03
C TRP A 67 -11.04 5.99 0.25
#